data_AF-A0A934H5M5-F1
#
_entry.id   AF-A0A934H5M5-F1
#
_cell.length_a   1.000
_cell.length_b   1.000
_cell.length_c   1.000
_cell.angle_alpha   90.00
_cell.angle_beta   90.00
_cell.angle_gamma   90.00
#
_symmetry.space_group_name_H-M   'P 1'
#
loop_
_entity.id
_entity.type
_entity.pdbx_description
1 polymer ?
#
loop_
_entity_poly.entity_id
_entity_poly.type
_entity_poly.pdbx_seq_one_letter_code
_entity_poly.pdbx_strand_id
1 'polypeptide(L)'
;MIEIFIDRLVELLKTKQENKEKLFANFVQPAYESFERAHQRYIECFQEYQKFLSTQTELNANTIRELLVRLRQDSLWEQNIRQSAIAEAEWLTDSHRYNFIPFINAIKNYFEEPVSGKTKMVQSAIDASMLSNSPRVFLYNVLTMLLISTQDEKMRKRVSKAGLDETIKHLQRNRLIVQKEYLAAKKYLLQR
;
A
#
# COMPACT_ATOMS: atom_id res chain seq x y z
N MET A 1 50.14 -19.86 -14.49
CA MET A 1 49.47 -18.75 -15.21
C MET A 1 47.97 -19.02 -15.39
N ILE A 2 47.58 -20.21 -15.85
CA ILE A 2 46.16 -20.62 -15.97
C ILE A 2 45.46 -20.69 -14.60
N GLU A 3 46.12 -21.24 -13.58
CA GLU A 3 45.56 -21.33 -12.21
C GLU A 3 45.20 -19.95 -11.64
N ILE A 4 46.11 -18.98 -11.76
CA ILE A 4 45.87 -17.58 -11.35
C ILE A 4 44.65 -16.97 -12.06
N PHE A 5 44.42 -17.32 -13.32
CA PHE A 5 43.28 -16.84 -14.08
C PHE A 5 41.97 -17.48 -13.60
N ILE A 6 41.99 -18.79 -13.31
CA ILE A 6 40.84 -19.51 -12.75
C ILE A 6 40.49 -18.94 -11.36
N ASP A 7 41.48 -18.71 -10.50
CA ASP A 7 41.27 -18.15 -9.16
C ASP A 7 40.63 -16.77 -9.21
N ARG A 8 41.11 -15.89 -10.11
CA ARG A 8 40.52 -14.56 -10.33
C ARG A 8 39.08 -14.63 -10.85
N LEU A 9 38.76 -15.59 -11.73
CA LEU A 9 37.39 -15.80 -12.19
C LEU A 9 36.47 -16.27 -11.05
N VAL A 10 36.95 -17.18 -10.20
CA VAL A 10 36.22 -17.64 -9.01
C VAL A 10 35.97 -16.48 -8.05
N GLU A 11 36.97 -15.64 -7.80
CA GLU A 11 36.85 -14.45 -6.95
C GLU A 11 35.83 -13.44 -7.51
N LEU A 12 35.85 -13.20 -8.82
CA LEU A 12 34.86 -12.35 -9.48
C LEU A 12 33.43 -12.91 -9.36
N LEU A 13 33.25 -14.22 -9.51
CA LEU A 13 31.96 -14.88 -9.34
C LEU A 13 31.46 -14.78 -7.90
N LYS A 14 32.34 -14.97 -6.90
CA LYS A 14 32.03 -14.80 -5.47
C LYS A 14 31.61 -13.36 -5.18
N THR A 15 32.40 -12.39 -5.62
CA THR A 15 32.13 -10.95 -5.43
C THR A 15 30.80 -10.54 -6.09
N LYS A 16 30.50 -11.08 -7.28
CA LYS A 16 29.22 -10.85 -7.95
C LYS A 16 28.04 -11.38 -7.13
N GLN A 17 28.17 -12.58 -6.56
CA GLN A 17 27.15 -13.19 -5.72
C GLN A 17 26.94 -12.40 -4.42
N GLU A 18 28.03 -12.05 -3.72
CA GLU A 18 27.97 -11.24 -2.50
C GLU A 18 27.33 -9.87 -2.73
N ASN A 19 27.61 -9.23 -3.87
CA ASN A 19 26.98 -7.96 -4.23
C ASN A 19 25.47 -8.11 -4.48
N LYS A 20 25.01 -9.23 -5.06
CA LYS A 20 23.58 -9.51 -5.22
C LYS A 20 22.90 -9.71 -3.85
N GLU A 21 23.53 -10.45 -2.97
CA GLU A 21 23.03 -10.71 -1.61
C GLU A 21 22.95 -9.42 -0.79
N LYS A 22 23.99 -8.58 -0.83
CA LYS A 22 24.00 -7.25 -0.20
C LYS A 22 22.92 -6.33 -0.78
N LEU A 23 22.75 -6.32 -2.11
CA LEU A 23 21.71 -5.52 -2.75
C LEU A 23 20.31 -5.95 -2.31
N PHE A 24 20.07 -7.26 -2.21
CA PHE A 24 18.81 -7.78 -1.71
C PHE A 24 18.58 -7.38 -0.24
N ALA A 25 19.54 -7.70 0.63
CA ALA A 25 19.41 -7.51 2.08
C ALA A 25 19.33 -6.03 2.49
N ASN A 26 20.05 -5.15 1.80
CA ASN A 26 20.15 -3.74 2.20
C ASN A 26 19.11 -2.84 1.54
N PHE A 27 18.48 -3.27 0.43
CA PHE A 27 17.59 -2.41 -0.34
C PHE A 27 16.26 -3.08 -0.69
N VAL A 28 16.28 -4.24 -1.36
CA VAL A 28 15.04 -4.88 -1.84
C VAL A 28 14.18 -5.37 -0.67
N GLN A 29 14.78 -6.06 0.30
CA GLN A 29 14.07 -6.59 1.46
C GLN A 29 13.52 -5.45 2.34
N PRO A 30 14.30 -4.43 2.73
CA PRO A 30 13.78 -3.29 3.49
C PRO A 30 12.61 -2.59 2.81
N ALA A 31 12.70 -2.32 1.49
CA ALA A 31 11.61 -1.69 0.75
C ALA A 31 10.30 -2.52 0.80
N TYR A 32 10.42 -3.86 0.67
CA TYR A 32 9.27 -4.75 0.81
C TYR A 32 8.70 -4.79 2.23
N GLU A 33 9.56 -4.81 3.26
CA GLU A 33 9.14 -4.78 4.66
C GLU A 33 8.43 -3.47 5.03
N SER A 34 8.92 -2.34 4.54
CA SER A 34 8.26 -1.03 4.68
C SER A 34 6.91 -1.01 3.98
N PHE A 35 6.81 -1.57 2.76
CA PHE A 35 5.55 -1.77 2.08
C PHE A 35 4.56 -2.64 2.89
N GLU A 36 5.00 -3.79 3.40
CA GLU A 36 4.15 -4.71 4.16
C GLU A 36 3.62 -4.07 5.45
N ARG A 37 4.47 -3.31 6.17
CA ARG A 37 4.04 -2.54 7.34
C ARG A 37 2.94 -1.53 6.99
N ALA A 38 3.12 -0.81 5.88
CA ALA A 38 2.13 0.14 5.39
C ALA A 38 0.81 -0.54 5.01
N HIS A 39 0.89 -1.66 4.28
CA HIS A 39 -0.27 -2.47 3.90
C HIS A 39 -1.03 -2.98 5.14
N GLN A 40 -0.31 -3.58 6.09
CA GLN A 40 -0.93 -4.14 7.28
C GLN A 40 -1.71 -3.06 8.04
N ARG A 41 -1.13 -1.87 8.16
CA ARG A 41 -1.76 -0.75 8.82
C ARG A 41 -3.00 -0.23 8.09
N TYR A 42 -2.98 -0.26 6.75
CA TYR A 42 -4.18 0.01 5.94
C TYR A 42 -5.29 -0.97 6.30
N ILE A 43 -5.02 -2.26 6.22
CA ILE A 43 -6.02 -3.30 6.48
C ILE A 43 -6.61 -3.16 7.88
N GLU A 44 -5.77 -2.97 8.91
CA GLU A 44 -6.23 -2.72 10.29
C GLU A 44 -7.20 -1.55 10.37
N CYS A 45 -6.84 -0.43 9.74
CA CYS A 45 -7.69 0.75 9.73
C CYS A 45 -9.07 0.45 9.13
N PHE A 46 -9.13 -0.16 7.94
CA PHE A 46 -10.41 -0.54 7.31
C PHE A 46 -11.20 -1.56 8.16
N GLN A 47 -10.53 -2.52 8.79
CA GLN A 47 -11.16 -3.51 9.68
C GLN A 47 -11.73 -2.85 10.95
N GLU A 48 -11.08 -1.82 11.50
CA GLU A 48 -11.60 -1.06 12.64
C GLU A 48 -12.91 -0.35 12.27
N TYR A 49 -12.99 0.29 11.10
CA TYR A 49 -14.24 0.90 10.62
C TYR A 49 -15.32 -0.16 10.35
N GLN A 50 -14.95 -1.30 9.75
CA GLN A 50 -15.88 -2.41 9.51
C GLN A 50 -16.45 -2.97 10.83
N LYS A 51 -15.60 -3.13 11.85
CA LYS A 51 -15.99 -3.57 13.20
C LYS A 51 -16.92 -2.56 13.83
N PHE A 52 -16.57 -1.27 13.80
CA PHE A 52 -17.41 -0.19 14.32
C PHE A 52 -18.83 -0.23 13.72
N LEU A 53 -18.95 -0.37 12.40
CA LEU A 53 -20.26 -0.46 11.73
C LEU A 53 -21.04 -1.74 12.08
N SER A 54 -20.35 -2.79 12.50
CA SER A 54 -20.97 -4.07 12.87
C SER A 54 -21.41 -4.10 14.34
N THR A 55 -20.72 -3.38 15.23
CA THR A 55 -21.02 -3.38 16.67
C THR A 55 -22.00 -2.28 17.07
N GLN A 56 -22.04 -1.17 16.34
CA GLN A 56 -22.82 -0.02 16.75
C GLN A 56 -24.30 -0.18 16.39
N THR A 57 -25.18 -0.17 17.39
CA THR A 57 -26.63 -0.33 17.23
C THR A 57 -27.29 0.89 16.59
N GLU A 58 -26.88 2.10 16.98
CA GLU A 58 -27.38 3.38 16.45
C GLU A 58 -26.21 4.32 16.09
N LEU A 59 -26.27 4.90 14.90
CA LEU A 59 -25.27 5.86 14.43
C LEU A 59 -25.72 7.29 14.74
N ASN A 60 -25.17 7.87 15.80
CA ASN A 60 -25.35 9.30 16.03
C ASN A 60 -24.41 10.12 15.12
N ALA A 61 -24.82 11.33 14.76
CA ALA A 61 -24.07 12.20 13.85
C ALA A 61 -22.71 12.65 14.42
N ASN A 62 -22.58 12.79 15.74
CA ASN A 62 -21.34 13.21 16.39
C ASN A 62 -20.25 12.12 16.27
N THR A 63 -20.60 10.86 16.49
CA THR A 63 -19.69 9.72 16.35
C THR A 63 -19.20 9.58 14.93
N ILE A 64 -20.06 9.78 13.91
CA ILE A 64 -19.58 9.75 12.52
C ILE A 64 -18.64 10.93 12.24
N ARG A 65 -18.91 12.12 12.77
CA ARG A 65 -17.99 13.27 12.64
C ARG A 65 -16.63 13.00 13.28
N GLU A 66 -16.61 12.39 14.47
CA GLU A 66 -15.37 11.96 15.14
C GLU A 66 -14.59 10.94 14.28
N LEU A 67 -15.28 9.98 13.67
CA LEU A 67 -14.67 9.02 12.75
C LEU A 67 -14.10 9.69 11.49
N LEU A 68 -14.76 10.71 10.96
CA LEU A 68 -14.25 11.50 9.83
C LEU A 68 -12.99 12.29 10.22
N VAL A 69 -12.93 12.84 11.44
CA VAL A 69 -11.73 13.50 11.96
C VAL A 69 -10.60 12.49 12.14
N ARG A 70 -10.89 11.33 12.73
CA ARG A 70 -9.92 10.24 12.90
C ARG A 70 -9.39 9.76 11.56
N LEU A 71 -10.24 9.56 10.55
CA LEU A 71 -9.84 9.17 9.20
C LEU A 71 -8.84 10.16 8.59
N ARG A 72 -9.04 11.47 8.81
CA ARG A 72 -8.09 12.49 8.34
C ARG A 72 -6.74 12.36 9.03
N GLN A 73 -6.73 12.16 10.34
CA GLN A 73 -5.49 11.96 11.12
C GLN A 73 -4.75 10.70 10.68
N ASP A 74 -5.47 9.58 10.54
CA ASP A 74 -4.93 8.31 10.04
C ASP A 74 -4.32 8.50 8.65
N SER A 75 -5.01 9.21 7.76
CA SER A 75 -4.56 9.43 6.37
C SER A 75 -3.26 10.24 6.29
N LEU A 76 -3.11 11.25 7.16
CA LEU A 76 -1.89 12.06 7.29
C LEU A 76 -0.73 11.26 7.86
N TRP A 77 -0.93 10.52 8.95
CA TRP A 77 0.15 9.73 9.54
C TRP A 77 0.62 8.63 8.58
N GLU A 78 -0.31 7.98 7.88
CA GLU A 78 0.02 6.98 6.88
C GLU A 78 0.69 7.55 5.64
N GLN A 79 0.52 8.86 5.35
CA GLN A 79 1.19 9.50 4.21
C GLN A 79 2.70 9.38 4.33
N ASN A 80 3.23 9.60 5.53
CA ASN A 80 4.66 9.46 5.80
C ASN A 80 5.14 8.03 5.55
N ILE A 81 4.36 7.03 5.97
CA ILE A 81 4.72 5.61 5.79
C ILE A 81 4.69 5.23 4.30
N ARG A 82 3.67 5.68 3.55
CA ARG A 82 3.61 5.48 2.10
C ARG A 82 4.81 6.10 1.39
N GLN A 83 5.11 7.35 1.71
CA GLN A 83 6.24 8.08 1.13
C GLN A 83 7.57 7.40 1.47
N SER A 84 7.75 6.88 2.69
CA SER A 84 8.94 6.10 3.05
C SER A 84 9.06 4.83 2.21
N ALA A 85 7.98 4.05 2.08
CA ALA A 85 8.00 2.82 1.27
C ALA A 85 8.28 3.09 -0.21
N ILE A 86 7.72 4.17 -0.77
CA ILE A 86 7.99 4.61 -2.15
C ILE A 86 9.44 5.06 -2.29
N ALA A 87 9.93 5.91 -1.40
CA ALA A 87 11.29 6.41 -1.46
C ALA A 87 12.31 5.27 -1.36
N GLU A 88 12.14 4.34 -0.42
CA GLU A 88 12.98 3.15 -0.27
C GLU A 88 13.01 2.28 -1.53
N ALA A 89 11.87 2.15 -2.23
CA ALA A 89 11.83 1.48 -3.52
C ALA A 89 12.54 2.28 -4.62
N GLU A 90 12.38 3.61 -4.64
CA GLU A 90 12.99 4.48 -5.64
C GLU A 90 14.52 4.51 -5.58
N TRP A 91 15.14 4.27 -4.42
CA TRP A 91 16.59 4.06 -4.30
C TRP A 91 17.12 2.90 -5.18
N LEU A 92 16.26 1.93 -5.52
CA LEU A 92 16.64 0.84 -6.42
C LEU A 92 16.82 1.29 -7.88
N THR A 93 16.32 2.48 -8.24
CA THR A 93 16.45 3.05 -9.60
C THR A 93 17.91 3.36 -9.94
N ASP A 94 18.72 3.69 -8.93
CA ASP A 94 20.15 3.96 -9.10
C ASP A 94 20.96 2.69 -9.41
N SER A 95 20.35 1.51 -9.28
CA SER A 95 20.96 0.23 -9.61
C SER A 95 20.94 -0.02 -11.13
N HIS A 96 21.84 0.60 -11.89
CA HIS A 96 21.92 0.41 -13.36
C HIS A 96 22.17 -1.04 -13.81
N ARG A 97 22.60 -1.93 -12.92
CA ARG A 97 22.88 -3.33 -13.23
C ARG A 97 21.62 -4.21 -13.28
N TYR A 98 20.52 -3.77 -12.67
CA TYR A 98 19.36 -4.61 -12.43
C TYR A 98 18.06 -3.84 -12.66
N ASN A 99 17.11 -4.48 -13.33
CA ASN A 99 15.82 -3.85 -13.60
C ASN A 99 14.83 -4.08 -12.45
N PHE A 100 14.79 -3.14 -11.51
CA PHE A 100 13.79 -3.13 -10.42
C PHE A 100 12.52 -2.36 -10.74
N ILE A 101 12.41 -1.76 -11.94
CA ILE A 101 11.25 -0.96 -12.36
C ILE A 101 9.91 -1.68 -12.12
N PRO A 102 9.76 -2.99 -12.41
CA PRO A 102 8.50 -3.70 -12.12
C PRO A 102 8.12 -3.68 -10.63
N PHE A 103 9.08 -3.92 -9.73
CA PHE A 103 8.87 -3.92 -8.29
C PHE A 103 8.56 -2.52 -7.76
N ILE A 104 9.32 -1.52 -8.20
CA ILE A 104 9.10 -0.10 -7.85
C ILE A 104 7.70 0.33 -8.29
N ASN A 105 7.33 0.08 -9.55
CA ASN A 105 6.03 0.44 -10.08
C ASN A 105 4.89 -0.32 -9.37
N ALA A 106 5.10 -1.57 -8.95
CA ALA A 106 4.09 -2.30 -8.19
C ALA A 106 3.79 -1.60 -6.84
N ILE A 107 4.83 -1.16 -6.12
CA ILE A 107 4.67 -0.40 -4.87
C ILE A 107 3.99 0.95 -5.13
N LYS A 108 4.44 1.70 -6.14
CA LYS A 108 3.85 3.00 -6.48
C LYS A 108 2.39 2.87 -6.86
N ASN A 109 2.07 1.96 -7.80
CA ASN A 109 0.70 1.73 -8.24
C ASN A 109 -0.22 1.28 -7.10
N TYR A 110 0.28 0.52 -6.13
CA TYR A 110 -0.50 0.13 -4.96
C TYR A 110 -0.95 1.36 -4.14
N PHE A 111 -0.07 2.35 -3.94
CA PHE A 111 -0.35 3.52 -3.10
C PHE A 111 -0.96 4.70 -3.86
N GLU A 112 -0.63 4.84 -5.13
CA GLU A 112 -0.96 5.99 -6.00
C GLU A 112 -2.13 5.68 -6.94
N GLU A 113 -2.81 4.53 -6.80
CA GLU A 113 -3.90 4.13 -7.69
C GLU A 113 -4.87 5.30 -7.91
N PRO A 114 -4.93 5.84 -9.15
CA PRO A 114 -5.63 7.08 -9.40
C PRO A 114 -7.13 6.86 -9.20
N VAL A 115 -7.73 7.81 -8.51
CA VAL A 115 -9.18 7.88 -8.30
C VAL A 115 -9.87 7.96 -9.66
N SER A 116 -10.46 6.86 -10.14
CA SER A 116 -11.02 6.79 -11.50
C SER A 116 -12.40 7.43 -11.62
N GLY A 117 -12.59 8.18 -12.72
CA GLY A 117 -13.85 8.54 -13.40
C GLY A 117 -14.97 9.24 -12.62
N LYS A 118 -15.55 8.60 -11.60
CA LYS A 118 -16.76 9.08 -10.88
C LYS A 118 -16.47 9.64 -9.50
N THR A 119 -15.32 9.32 -8.90
CA THR A 119 -14.89 9.84 -7.59
C THR A 119 -14.16 11.17 -7.68
N LYS A 120 -13.77 11.64 -8.89
CA LYS A 120 -13.15 12.96 -9.11
C LYS A 120 -14.04 14.13 -8.68
N MET A 121 -15.37 14.02 -8.78
CA MET A 121 -16.30 15.06 -8.30
C MET A 121 -16.28 15.25 -6.78
N VAL A 122 -15.87 14.23 -6.02
CA VAL A 122 -15.75 14.30 -4.55
C VAL A 122 -14.44 15.01 -4.15
N GLN A 123 -13.40 14.88 -4.97
CA GLN A 123 -12.08 15.49 -4.73
C GLN A 123 -12.13 17.03 -4.70
N SER A 124 -13.12 17.66 -5.33
CA SER A 124 -13.30 19.12 -5.29
C SER A 124 -13.96 19.64 -4.01
N ALA A 125 -14.55 18.77 -3.18
CA ALA A 125 -15.24 19.16 -1.94
C ALA A 125 -14.47 18.79 -0.66
N ILE A 126 -13.49 17.89 -0.76
CA ILE A 126 -12.56 17.52 0.30
C ILE A 126 -11.22 18.14 -0.07
N ASP A 127 -10.46 18.69 0.89
CA ASP A 127 -9.05 19.00 0.65
C ASP A 127 -8.35 17.78 0.07
N ALA A 128 -8.17 17.79 -1.25
CA ALA A 128 -7.68 16.68 -2.06
C ALA A 128 -6.30 16.17 -1.60
N SER A 129 -5.59 17.01 -0.84
CA SER A 129 -4.30 16.74 -0.23
C SER A 129 -4.34 15.74 0.92
N MET A 130 -5.49 15.55 1.61
CA MET A 130 -5.56 14.75 2.83
C MET A 130 -5.98 13.28 2.62
N LEU A 131 -6.68 12.97 1.52
CA LEU A 131 -7.08 11.60 1.18
C LEU A 131 -6.38 11.18 -0.11
N SER A 132 -5.11 10.79 0.01
CA SER A 132 -4.20 10.67 -1.14
C SER A 132 -4.44 9.47 -2.06
N ASN A 133 -5.42 8.60 -1.80
CA ASN A 133 -5.68 7.43 -2.63
C ASN A 133 -7.15 6.97 -2.65
N SER A 134 -7.48 6.19 -3.69
CA SER A 134 -8.83 5.72 -3.97
C SER A 134 -9.52 5.00 -2.79
N PRO A 135 -8.86 4.08 -2.05
CA PRO A 135 -9.46 3.44 -0.88
C PRO A 135 -9.88 4.42 0.22
N ARG A 136 -9.06 5.46 0.49
CA ARG A 136 -9.35 6.45 1.54
C ARG A 136 -10.48 7.40 1.15
N VAL A 137 -10.53 7.80 -0.12
CA VAL A 137 -11.66 8.56 -0.68
C VAL A 137 -12.94 7.75 -0.57
N PHE A 138 -12.88 6.45 -0.87
CA PHE A 138 -14.02 5.55 -0.71
C PHE A 138 -14.51 5.47 0.74
N LEU A 139 -13.61 5.26 1.70
CA LEU A 139 -13.96 5.22 3.12
C LEU A 139 -14.60 6.52 3.62
N TYR A 140 -14.06 7.67 3.20
CA TYR A 140 -14.66 8.97 3.51
C TYR A 140 -16.09 9.08 2.96
N ASN A 141 -16.31 8.66 1.71
CA ASN A 141 -17.64 8.65 1.10
C ASN A 141 -18.60 7.74 1.85
N VAL A 142 -18.14 6.55 2.24
CA VAL A 142 -18.92 5.62 3.06
C VAL A 142 -19.37 6.27 4.36
N LEU A 143 -18.47 6.93 5.09
CA LEU A 143 -18.80 7.62 6.35
C LEU A 143 -19.74 8.81 6.11
N THR A 144 -19.53 9.56 5.04
CA THR A 144 -20.36 10.73 4.69
C THR A 144 -21.77 10.32 4.27
N MET A 145 -21.92 9.21 3.53
CA MET A 145 -23.23 8.66 3.18
C MET A 145 -24.04 8.22 4.41
N LEU A 146 -23.38 7.79 5.49
CA LEU A 146 -24.05 7.45 6.74
C LEU A 146 -24.66 8.68 7.43
N LEU A 147 -24.16 9.90 7.15
CA LEU A 147 -24.66 11.16 7.71
C LEU A 147 -25.85 11.77 6.94
N ILE A 148 -25.88 11.64 5.61
CA ILE A 148 -26.73 12.48 4.74
C ILE A 148 -27.94 11.73 4.15
N SER A 149 -27.94 10.39 4.16
CA SER A 149 -28.90 9.62 3.37
C SER A 149 -30.28 9.49 4.02
N THR A 150 -31.33 9.71 3.21
CA THR A 150 -32.76 9.52 3.53
C THR A 150 -33.18 8.05 3.62
N GLN A 151 -32.28 7.11 3.34
CA GLN A 151 -32.55 5.67 3.40
C GLN A 151 -32.54 5.12 4.84
N ASP A 152 -33.12 3.95 5.07
CA ASP A 152 -33.09 3.23 6.35
C ASP A 152 -31.66 2.91 6.84
N GLU A 153 -31.37 3.11 8.13
CA GLU A 153 -30.03 2.97 8.72
C GLU A 153 -29.45 1.57 8.54
N LYS A 154 -30.28 0.53 8.67
CA LYS A 154 -29.86 -0.86 8.49
C LYS A 154 -29.38 -1.10 7.06
N MET A 155 -30.05 -0.51 6.07
CA MET A 155 -29.61 -0.56 4.68
C MET A 155 -28.28 0.19 4.50
N ARG A 156 -28.14 1.39 5.06
CA ARG A 156 -26.89 2.16 4.94
C ARG A 156 -25.70 1.39 5.53
N LYS A 157 -25.83 0.85 6.75
CA LYS A 157 -24.79 0.02 7.39
C LYS A 157 -24.40 -1.19 6.53
N ARG A 158 -25.40 -1.88 5.95
CA ARG A 158 -25.16 -3.04 5.09
C ARG A 158 -24.35 -2.68 3.85
N VAL A 159 -24.74 -1.60 3.15
CA VAL A 159 -24.03 -1.13 1.95
C VAL A 159 -22.62 -0.67 2.30
N SER A 160 -22.47 0.12 3.37
CA SER A 160 -21.16 0.58 3.86
C SER A 160 -20.24 -0.59 4.18
N LYS A 161 -20.74 -1.62 4.89
CA LYS A 161 -19.97 -2.82 5.22
C LYS A 161 -19.53 -3.58 3.96
N ALA A 162 -20.44 -3.83 3.03
CA ALA A 162 -20.11 -4.50 1.77
C ALA A 162 -19.05 -3.73 0.97
N GLY A 163 -19.11 -2.40 1.00
CA GLY A 163 -18.10 -1.53 0.41
C GLY A 163 -16.72 -1.67 1.04
N LEU A 164 -16.65 -1.70 2.38
CA LEU A 164 -15.40 -1.91 3.12
C LEU A 164 -14.83 -3.29 2.84
N ASP A 165 -15.67 -4.33 2.79
CA ASP A 165 -15.26 -5.70 2.48
C ASP A 165 -14.63 -5.79 1.09
N GLU A 166 -15.24 -5.15 0.08
CA GLU A 166 -14.67 -5.13 -1.27
C GLU A 166 -13.38 -4.31 -1.34
N THR A 167 -13.28 -3.22 -0.58
CA THR A 167 -12.05 -2.42 -0.50
C THR A 167 -10.90 -3.22 0.13
N ILE A 168 -11.16 -3.94 1.23
CA ILE A 168 -10.17 -4.83 1.87
C ILE A 168 -9.71 -5.90 0.87
N LYS A 169 -10.65 -6.54 0.15
CA LYS A 169 -10.32 -7.53 -0.88
C LYS A 169 -9.47 -6.92 -2.00
N HIS A 170 -9.82 -5.72 -2.47
CA HIS A 170 -9.06 -5.00 -3.50
C HIS A 170 -7.62 -4.74 -3.05
N LEU A 171 -7.44 -4.20 -1.84
CA LEU A 171 -6.12 -3.99 -1.23
C LEU A 171 -5.32 -5.29 -1.12
N GLN A 172 -5.96 -6.39 -0.69
CA GLN A 172 -5.31 -7.71 -0.62
C GLN A 172 -4.90 -8.22 -2.01
N ARG A 173 -5.75 -8.08 -3.03
CA ARG A 173 -5.39 -8.46 -4.41
C ARG A 173 -4.21 -7.65 -4.93
N ASN A 174 -4.20 -6.33 -4.70
CA ASN A 174 -3.10 -5.48 -5.13
C ASN A 174 -1.80 -5.77 -4.38
N ARG A 175 -1.86 -6.16 -3.10
CA ARG A 175 -0.69 -6.65 -2.36
C ARG A 175 -0.05 -7.87 -3.03
N LEU A 176 -0.83 -8.79 -3.57
CA LEU A 176 -0.29 -9.98 -4.25
C LEU A 176 0.54 -9.61 -5.48
N ILE A 177 0.23 -8.50 -6.15
CA ILE A 177 1.02 -7.98 -7.27
C ILE A 177 2.41 -7.55 -6.77
N VAL A 178 2.46 -6.76 -5.68
CA VAL A 178 3.74 -6.35 -5.07
C VAL A 178 4.54 -7.55 -4.58
N GLN A 179 3.88 -8.50 -3.91
CA GLN A 179 4.51 -9.73 -3.43
C GLN A 179 5.10 -10.56 -4.57
N LYS A 180 4.41 -10.66 -5.71
CA LYS A 180 4.90 -11.36 -6.89
C LYS A 180 6.19 -10.71 -7.42
N GLU A 181 6.22 -9.39 -7.56
CA GLU A 181 7.40 -8.67 -8.05
C GLU A 181 8.58 -8.74 -7.06
N TYR A 182 8.30 -8.69 -5.75
CA TYR A 182 9.29 -8.94 -4.71
C TYR A 182 9.90 -10.36 -4.82
N LEU A 183 9.08 -11.39 -4.99
CA LEU A 183 9.55 -12.77 -5.15
C LEU A 183 10.37 -12.95 -6.44
N ALA A 184 10.01 -12.24 -7.52
CA ALA A 184 10.80 -12.23 -8.75
C ALA A 184 12.19 -11.59 -8.52
N ALA A 185 12.25 -10.44 -7.84
CA ALA A 185 13.51 -9.79 -7.48
C ALA A 185 14.36 -10.68 -6.56
N LYS A 186 13.74 -11.31 -5.54
CA LYS A 186 14.39 -12.27 -4.64
C LYS A 186 14.99 -13.44 -5.40
N LYS A 187 14.21 -14.06 -6.30
CA LYS A 187 14.67 -15.17 -7.13
C LYS A 187 15.88 -14.75 -7.97
N TYR A 188 15.81 -13.60 -8.64
CA TYR A 188 16.86 -13.13 -9.53
C TYR A 188 18.19 -12.79 -8.80
N LEU A 189 18.10 -12.29 -7.57
CA LEU A 189 19.27 -11.93 -6.76
C LEU A 189 19.84 -13.11 -5.97
N LEU A 190 19.00 -14.01 -5.47
CA LEU A 190 19.42 -15.03 -4.50
C LEU A 190 19.44 -16.47 -5.04
N GLN A 191 18.73 -16.76 -6.14
CA GLN A 191 18.76 -18.10 -6.75
C GLN A 191 19.78 -18.12 -7.89
N ARG A 192 20.65 -19.13 -7.86
CA ARG A 192 21.69 -19.41 -8.87
C ARG A 192 21.07 -19.93 -10.15
#